data_AF-X0SD54-F1
#
_entry.id   AF-X0SD54-F1
#
_cell.length_a   1.000
_cell.length_b   1.000
_cell.length_c   1.000
_cell.angle_alpha   90.00
_cell.angle_beta   90.00
_cell.angle_gamma   90.00
#
_symmetry.space_group_name_H-M   'P 1'
#
loop_
_entity.id
_entity.type
_entity.pdbx_description
1 polymer ?
#
loop_
_entity_poly.entity_id
_entity_poly.type
_entity_poly.pdbx_seq_one_letter_code
_entity_poly.pdbx_strand_id
1 'polypeptide(L)'
;MARISIVKLSEIEDVKRFDAGRYRTSFLKLEKDLKKITIIRKLGHLVVEPVRMGYTPRDRDIYQDDIRIHFLKTGNLREGVIGFKNSDFLPARSLSERDYLKFKDVAVTISGARYDIIGRAAIFLDYYPQSVTNQNIAVINADENLLNPFYLTIFLNSKYGKEQLWMLSRQTDQFNLSCREVEELLIPLFDADFQQEIETLAKNSFNLIEKAKSLYSQAENLLLEKLGLEGFQAKYELSYTANLSKAFGAHRIDAEYFQTTYDRFMGCLKEHSK
;
A
#
# COMPACT_ATOMS: atom_id res chain seq x y z
N MET A 1 1.30 -17.70 28.46
CA MET A 1 2.59 -17.40 29.14
C MET A 1 2.82 -15.90 29.11
N ALA A 2 3.07 -15.28 30.27
CA ALA A 2 3.49 -13.88 30.32
C ALA A 2 4.87 -13.74 29.66
N ARG A 3 5.06 -12.70 28.84
CA ARG A 3 6.37 -12.34 28.28
C ARG A 3 6.93 -11.17 29.07
N ILE A 4 8.15 -11.31 29.57
CA ILE A 4 8.85 -10.30 30.37
C ILE A 4 10.13 -9.92 29.64
N SER A 5 10.43 -8.63 29.60
CA SER A 5 11.68 -8.05 29.10
C SER A 5 12.22 -7.08 30.14
N ILE A 6 13.53 -7.07 30.35
CA ILE A 6 14.23 -6.19 31.30
C ILE A 6 15.13 -5.26 30.49
N VAL A 7 15.00 -3.96 30.72
CA VAL A 7 15.68 -2.88 29.98
C VAL A 7 16.27 -1.90 31.00
N LYS A 8 17.42 -1.31 30.72
CA LYS A 8 18.05 -0.33 31.63
C LYS A 8 17.29 0.99 31.59
N LEU A 9 17.20 1.70 32.72
CA LEU A 9 16.53 3.00 32.79
C LEU A 9 17.14 4.02 31.80
N SER A 10 18.46 4.03 31.65
CA SER A 10 19.15 4.91 30.70
C SER A 10 18.70 4.71 29.24
N GLU A 11 18.42 3.47 28.84
CA GLU A 11 17.94 3.15 27.48
C GLU A 11 16.51 3.66 27.25
N ILE A 12 15.73 3.82 28.33
CA ILE A 12 14.37 4.36 28.29
C ILE A 12 14.40 5.89 28.22
N GLU A 13 15.31 6.53 28.97
CA GLU A 13 15.47 7.99 29.01
C GLU A 13 15.93 8.55 27.67
N ASP A 14 16.78 7.83 26.93
CA ASP A 14 17.24 8.22 25.60
C ASP A 14 16.08 8.31 24.59
N VAL A 15 15.16 7.34 24.62
CA VAL A 15 14.01 7.26 23.71
C VAL A 15 12.81 8.04 24.24
N LYS A 16 12.83 8.44 25.52
CA LYS A 16 11.74 9.12 26.24
C LYS A 16 10.37 8.45 26.10
N ARG A 17 10.36 7.10 26.04
CA ARG A 17 9.15 6.31 25.78
C ARG A 17 9.06 5.12 26.73
N PHE A 18 7.97 5.04 27.49
CA PHE A 18 7.80 4.11 28.63
C PHE A 18 6.72 3.01 28.41
N ASP A 19 6.20 2.78 27.19
CA ASP A 19 5.21 1.71 26.96
C ASP A 19 5.86 0.33 26.74
N ALA A 20 5.21 -0.71 27.26
CA ALA A 20 5.67 -2.10 27.11
C ALA A 20 5.70 -2.58 25.64
N GLY A 21 4.93 -1.95 24.76
CA GLY A 21 4.90 -2.28 23.33
C GLY A 21 6.25 -2.05 22.65
N ARG A 22 6.95 -0.97 23.01
CA ARG A 22 8.29 -0.62 22.49
C ARG A 22 9.38 -1.61 22.87
N TYR A 23 9.28 -2.26 24.03
CA TYR A 23 10.34 -3.09 24.61
C TYR A 23 10.10 -4.59 24.47
N ARG A 24 9.26 -5.01 23.51
CA ARG A 24 9.07 -6.44 23.20
C ARG A 24 10.42 -7.10 22.93
N THR A 25 10.59 -8.34 23.39
CA THR A 25 11.83 -9.12 23.21
C THR A 25 12.26 -9.23 21.75
N SER A 26 11.31 -9.29 20.80
CA SER A 26 11.60 -9.27 19.36
C SER A 26 12.25 -7.97 18.90
N PHE A 27 11.80 -6.83 19.41
CA PHE A 27 12.33 -5.51 19.06
C PHE A 27 13.71 -5.27 19.68
N LEU A 28 13.91 -5.67 20.94
CA LEU A 28 15.23 -5.63 21.56
C LEU A 28 16.25 -6.49 20.82
N LYS A 29 15.81 -7.67 20.34
CA LYS A 29 16.65 -8.54 19.52
C LYS A 29 16.97 -7.90 18.16
N LEU A 30 15.98 -7.31 17.50
CA LEU A 30 16.15 -6.58 16.24
C LEU A 30 17.19 -5.47 16.38
N GLU A 31 17.07 -4.61 17.39
CA GLU A 31 18.02 -3.52 17.64
C GLU A 31 19.45 -4.06 17.88
N LYS A 32 19.57 -5.15 18.65
CA LYS A 32 20.87 -5.80 18.88
C LYS A 32 21.45 -6.36 17.59
N ASP A 33 20.64 -6.96 16.74
CA ASP A 33 21.09 -7.56 15.49
C ASP A 33 21.49 -6.50 14.46
N LEU A 34 20.73 -5.40 14.34
CA LEU A 34 21.08 -4.26 13.49
C LEU A 34 22.39 -3.58 13.93
N LYS A 35 22.62 -3.45 15.24
CA LYS A 35 23.86 -2.87 15.79
C LYS A 35 25.12 -3.70 15.51
N LYS A 36 24.99 -4.96 15.08
CA LYS A 36 26.14 -5.78 14.67
C LYS A 36 26.61 -5.50 13.24
N ILE A 37 25.79 -4.83 12.44
CA ILE A 37 26.13 -4.52 11.05
C ILE A 37 27.17 -3.39 11.04
N THR A 38 28.26 -3.60 10.29
CA THR A 38 29.42 -2.70 10.29
C THR A 38 29.09 -1.31 9.78
N ILE A 39 28.34 -1.21 8.69
CA ILE A 39 27.97 0.06 8.07
C ILE A 39 26.45 0.22 8.14
N ILE A 40 26.02 1.04 9.08
CA ILE A 40 24.61 1.36 9.32
C ILE A 40 24.48 2.85 9.61
N ARG A 41 23.42 3.47 9.07
CA ARG A 41 23.12 4.89 9.23
C ARG A 41 21.64 5.10 9.47
N LYS A 42 21.29 6.18 10.18
CA LYS A 42 19.90 6.62 10.27
C LYS A 42 19.45 7.14 8.90
N LEU A 43 18.23 6.81 8.50
CA LEU A 43 17.65 7.22 7.21
C LEU A 43 17.72 8.74 7.00
N GLY A 44 17.53 9.55 8.05
CA GLY A 44 17.62 11.01 7.97
C GLY A 44 18.96 11.56 7.47
N HIS A 45 20.04 10.78 7.48
CA HIS A 45 21.34 11.16 6.90
C HIS A 45 21.56 10.62 5.48
N LEU A 46 20.57 9.94 4.90
CA LEU A 46 20.62 9.27 3.60
C LEU A 46 19.56 9.83 2.63
N VAL A 47 18.95 10.95 2.99
CA VAL A 47 17.88 11.62 2.23
C VAL A 47 18.34 13.01 1.82
N VAL A 48 17.88 13.47 0.66
CA VAL A 48 18.23 14.80 0.12
C VAL A 48 17.48 15.90 0.86
N GLU A 49 16.27 15.60 1.33
CA GLU A 49 15.40 16.49 2.10
C GLU A 49 14.74 15.75 3.25
N PRO A 50 14.32 16.45 4.32
CA PRO A 50 13.59 15.84 5.43
C PRO A 50 12.36 15.08 4.93
N VAL A 51 12.10 13.93 5.55
CA VAL A 51 10.93 13.11 5.21
C VAL A 51 9.67 13.93 5.45
N ARG A 52 8.80 13.98 4.43
CA ARG A 52 7.57 14.78 4.48
C ARG A 52 6.32 13.91 4.52
N MET A 53 5.24 14.46 5.06
CA MET A 53 3.91 13.85 4.93
C MET A 53 3.28 14.29 3.61
N GLY A 54 2.37 13.47 3.09
CA GLY A 54 1.43 13.92 2.07
C GLY A 54 0.51 15.04 2.56
N TYR A 55 -0.21 15.66 1.64
CA TYR A 55 -1.06 16.81 1.90
C TYR A 55 -2.51 16.54 1.49
N THR A 56 -3.46 16.96 2.34
CA THR A 56 -4.89 16.92 2.02
C THR A 56 -5.42 18.36 2.07
N PRO A 57 -5.71 18.99 0.92
CA PRO A 57 -6.22 20.35 0.90
C PRO A 57 -7.65 20.43 1.46
N ARG A 58 -7.99 21.61 1.98
CA ARG A 58 -9.36 21.93 2.40
C ARG A 58 -10.29 22.05 1.20
N ASP A 59 -9.85 22.81 0.19
CA ASP A 59 -10.52 22.96 -1.10
C ASP A 59 -10.13 21.79 -2.00
N ARG A 60 -11.02 20.79 -2.10
CA ARG A 60 -10.78 19.53 -2.81
C ARG A 60 -11.94 19.11 -3.70
N ASP A 61 -12.94 19.99 -3.85
CA ASP A 61 -14.05 19.76 -4.75
C ASP A 61 -13.54 19.88 -6.19
N ILE A 62 -13.93 18.91 -7.02
CA ILE A 62 -13.47 18.82 -8.41
C ILE A 62 -14.55 19.37 -9.32
N TYR A 63 -14.22 20.42 -10.05
CA TYR A 63 -15.09 21.01 -11.07
C TYR A 63 -14.80 20.42 -12.45
N GLN A 64 -15.62 20.76 -13.45
CA GLN A 64 -15.54 20.17 -14.79
C GLN A 64 -14.20 20.44 -15.49
N ASP A 65 -13.65 21.64 -15.32
CA ASP A 65 -12.41 22.08 -15.98
C ASP A 65 -11.14 21.79 -15.15
N ASP A 66 -11.29 21.14 -13.99
CA ASP A 66 -10.15 20.82 -13.13
C ASP A 66 -9.31 19.68 -13.71
N ILE A 67 -8.00 19.88 -13.76
CA ILE A 67 -7.03 18.81 -13.98
C ILE A 67 -7.05 17.91 -12.74
N ARG A 68 -7.36 16.63 -12.95
CA ARG A 68 -7.47 15.62 -11.88
C ARG A 68 -6.13 14.94 -11.64
N ILE A 69 -5.61 15.07 -10.43
CA ILE A 69 -4.37 14.44 -9.99
C ILE A 69 -4.71 13.26 -9.09
N HIS A 70 -4.02 12.12 -9.26
CA HIS A 70 -4.27 10.94 -8.45
C HIS A 70 -3.95 11.24 -6.98
N PHE A 71 -4.91 10.95 -6.10
CA PHE A 71 -4.77 11.14 -4.67
C PHE A 71 -4.62 9.79 -3.98
N LEU A 72 -3.37 9.47 -3.64
CA LEU A 72 -2.99 8.18 -3.09
C LEU A 72 -3.19 8.18 -1.58
N LYS A 73 -3.89 7.14 -1.11
CA LYS A 73 -4.10 6.81 0.30
C LYS A 73 -3.44 5.48 0.62
N THR A 74 -3.47 5.07 1.89
CA THR A 74 -2.81 3.85 2.36
C THR A 74 -3.25 2.58 1.62
N GLY A 75 -4.47 2.53 1.09
CA GLY A 75 -4.98 1.42 0.27
C GLY A 75 -4.34 1.29 -1.12
N ASN A 76 -3.76 2.38 -1.64
CA ASN A 76 -3.06 2.41 -2.92
C ASN A 76 -1.64 1.85 -2.82
N LEU A 77 -1.01 1.92 -1.64
CA LEU A 77 0.34 1.40 -1.44
C LEU A 77 0.30 -0.12 -1.18
N ARG A 78 1.05 -0.86 -1.99
CA ARG A 78 1.36 -2.28 -1.81
C ARG A 78 2.86 -2.44 -1.61
N GLU A 79 3.30 -3.61 -1.17
CA GLU A 79 4.73 -3.89 -1.02
C GLU A 79 5.46 -3.73 -2.36
N GLY A 80 6.20 -2.63 -2.52
CA GLY A 80 7.02 -2.30 -3.69
C GLY A 80 6.35 -1.41 -4.72
N VAL A 81 5.05 -1.57 -4.99
CA VAL A 81 4.33 -0.91 -6.10
C VAL A 81 3.10 -0.13 -5.65
N ILE A 82 2.69 0.84 -6.48
CA ILE A 82 1.51 1.67 -6.25
C ILE A 82 0.37 1.19 -7.16
N GLY A 83 -0.82 1.02 -6.59
CA GLY A 83 -2.03 0.63 -7.31
C GLY A 83 -3.01 1.80 -7.52
N PHE A 84 -3.40 2.02 -8.77
CA PHE A 84 -4.25 3.16 -9.18
C PHE A 84 -5.73 2.82 -9.40
N LYS A 85 -6.11 1.53 -9.42
CA LYS A 85 -7.46 1.06 -9.79
C LYS A 85 -8.60 1.77 -9.03
N ASN A 86 -8.35 2.17 -7.78
CA ASN A 86 -9.33 2.86 -6.91
C ASN A 86 -8.70 4.10 -6.22
N SER A 87 -7.80 4.82 -6.89
CA SER A 87 -7.32 6.09 -6.35
C SER A 87 -8.41 7.14 -6.42
N ASP A 88 -8.52 7.97 -5.37
CA ASP A 88 -9.29 9.20 -5.43
C ASP A 88 -8.54 10.24 -6.28
N PHE A 89 -9.14 11.43 -6.42
CA PHE A 89 -8.53 12.54 -7.15
C PHE A 89 -8.55 13.83 -6.33
N LEU A 90 -7.61 14.73 -6.62
CA LEU A 90 -7.60 16.11 -6.16
C LEU A 90 -7.45 17.04 -7.38
N PRO A 91 -8.02 18.26 -7.33
CA PRO A 91 -7.85 19.22 -8.41
C PRO A 91 -6.45 19.86 -8.32
N ALA A 92 -5.75 19.96 -9.45
CA ALA A 92 -4.37 20.47 -9.51
C ALA A 92 -4.20 21.88 -8.91
N ARG A 93 -5.23 22.74 -9.05
CA ARG A 93 -5.27 24.11 -8.48
C ARG A 93 -5.12 24.18 -6.96
N SER A 94 -5.39 23.07 -6.26
CA SER A 94 -5.30 22.99 -4.80
C SER A 94 -3.97 22.43 -4.31
N LEU A 95 -3.04 22.18 -5.23
CA LEU A 95 -1.76 21.51 -4.99
C LEU A 95 -0.60 22.44 -5.34
N SER A 96 0.52 22.22 -4.68
CA SER A 96 1.80 22.87 -4.97
C SER A 96 2.81 21.86 -5.50
N GLU A 97 3.85 22.33 -6.20
CA GLU A 97 4.90 21.48 -6.79
C GLU A 97 5.50 20.47 -5.80
N ARG A 98 5.66 20.86 -4.52
CA ARG A 98 6.21 19.98 -3.48
C ARG A 98 5.29 18.83 -3.08
N ASP A 99 3.99 18.90 -3.39
CA ASP A 99 3.03 17.88 -2.98
C ASP A 99 3.11 16.65 -3.90
N TYR A 100 3.51 16.86 -5.17
CA TYR A 100 3.68 15.82 -6.17
C TYR A 100 4.77 14.82 -5.78
N LEU A 101 4.50 13.55 -6.05
CA LEU A 101 5.52 12.51 -6.04
C LEU A 101 6.40 12.66 -7.28
N LYS A 102 7.70 12.51 -7.07
CA LYS A 102 8.72 12.51 -8.12
C LYS A 102 9.20 11.10 -8.37
N PHE A 103 9.77 10.87 -9.56
CA PHE A 103 10.40 9.60 -9.87
C PHE A 103 11.41 9.20 -8.77
N LYS A 104 11.36 7.93 -8.35
CA LYS A 104 12.13 7.32 -7.26
C LYS A 104 11.82 7.80 -5.85
N ASP A 105 10.82 8.65 -5.65
CA ASP A 105 10.30 8.88 -4.31
C ASP A 105 9.78 7.57 -3.72
N VAL A 106 10.16 7.29 -2.47
CA VAL A 106 9.70 6.11 -1.73
C VAL A 106 8.57 6.56 -0.80
N ALA A 107 7.37 6.06 -1.05
CA ALA A 107 6.18 6.33 -0.28
C ALA A 107 5.98 5.23 0.78
N VAL A 108 5.83 5.61 2.05
CA VAL A 108 5.68 4.69 3.19
C VAL A 108 4.42 5.00 3.97
N THR A 109 3.58 4.02 4.22
CA THR A 109 2.42 4.21 5.10
C THR A 109 2.86 4.42 6.55
N ILE A 110 2.46 5.55 7.13
CA ILE A 110 2.78 5.95 8.51
C ILE A 110 1.57 5.97 9.43
N SER A 111 0.37 5.75 8.89
CA SER A 111 -0.84 5.55 9.69
C SER A 111 -1.66 4.38 9.15
N GLY A 112 -2.31 3.61 10.04
CA GLY A 112 -3.18 2.51 9.63
C GLY A 112 -3.87 1.79 10.77
N ALA A 113 -5.08 1.29 10.51
CA ALA A 113 -5.88 0.54 11.48
C ALA A 113 -5.29 -0.85 11.84
N ARG A 114 -4.35 -1.36 11.04
CA ARG A 114 -3.76 -2.68 11.23
C ARG A 114 -2.25 -2.65 11.01
N TYR A 115 -1.57 -3.58 11.66
CA TYR A 115 -0.11 -3.70 11.58
C TYR A 115 0.39 -4.06 10.17
N ASP A 116 -0.43 -4.71 9.34
CA ASP A 116 -0.04 -5.07 7.97
C ASP A 116 -0.13 -3.88 7.02
N ILE A 117 -0.79 -2.80 7.43
CA ILE A 117 -0.92 -1.56 6.66
C ILE A 117 0.23 -0.62 6.98
N ILE A 118 0.66 -0.51 8.24
CA ILE A 118 1.78 0.34 8.63
C ILE A 118 3.09 -0.17 8.00
N GLY A 119 3.92 0.73 7.49
CA GLY A 119 5.22 0.42 6.93
C GLY A 119 5.21 -0.33 5.59
N ARG A 120 4.11 -0.28 4.83
CA ARG A 120 4.14 -0.63 3.41
C ARG A 120 4.90 0.46 2.67
N ALA A 121 5.98 0.07 2.01
CA ALA A 121 6.77 0.96 1.19
C ALA A 121 6.54 0.67 -0.30
N ALA A 122 6.41 1.70 -1.11
CA ALA A 122 6.32 1.59 -2.56
C ALA A 122 7.14 2.69 -3.21
N ILE A 123 7.76 2.40 -4.35
CA ILE A 123 8.52 3.39 -5.12
C ILE A 123 7.65 4.01 -6.20
N PHE A 124 7.77 5.32 -6.40
CA PHE A 124 7.11 6.03 -7.48
C PHE A 124 7.93 5.92 -8.77
N LEU A 125 7.34 5.33 -9.82
CA LEU A 125 7.99 5.04 -11.09
C LEU A 125 7.61 6.09 -12.14
N ASP A 126 8.48 6.26 -13.12
CA ASP A 126 8.39 7.30 -14.17
C ASP A 126 7.16 7.16 -15.08
N TYR A 127 6.68 5.93 -15.26
CA TYR A 127 5.46 5.65 -16.03
C TYR A 127 4.16 5.82 -15.22
N TYR A 128 4.23 6.18 -13.93
CA TYR A 128 3.03 6.43 -13.13
C TYR A 128 2.42 7.80 -13.45
N PRO A 129 1.07 7.93 -13.38
CA PRO A 129 0.43 9.22 -13.57
C PRO A 129 0.76 10.18 -12.43
N GLN A 130 0.66 11.48 -12.70
CA GLN A 130 0.87 12.51 -11.68
C GLN A 130 0.03 12.23 -10.43
N SER A 131 0.72 12.20 -9.29
CA SER A 131 0.15 11.72 -8.04
C SER A 131 0.62 12.54 -6.86
N VAL A 132 -0.28 12.70 -5.89
CA VAL A 132 -0.01 13.23 -4.56
C VAL A 132 -0.48 12.23 -3.51
N THR A 133 0.02 12.34 -2.29
CA THR A 133 -0.33 11.42 -1.20
C THR A 133 -1.08 12.16 -0.10
N ASN A 134 -1.87 11.44 0.71
CA ASN A 134 -2.46 12.01 1.91
C ASN A 134 -1.49 11.99 3.11
N GLN A 135 -1.91 12.62 4.21
CA GLN A 135 -1.15 12.74 5.44
C GLN A 135 -0.76 11.40 6.09
N ASN A 136 -1.38 10.28 5.69
CA ASN A 136 -1.09 8.96 6.26
C ASN A 136 0.10 8.27 5.58
N ILE A 137 0.75 8.96 4.64
CA ILE A 137 1.88 8.47 3.87
C ILE A 137 3.04 9.46 4.04
N ALA A 138 4.20 8.94 4.42
CA ALA A 138 5.47 9.64 4.35
C ALA A 138 6.07 9.48 2.96
N VAL A 139 6.72 10.53 2.46
CA VAL A 139 7.48 10.54 1.22
C VAL A 139 8.95 10.74 1.56
N ILE A 140 9.78 9.82 1.06
CA ILE A 140 11.22 9.77 1.29
C ILE A 140 11.91 9.97 -0.06
N ASN A 141 12.78 10.99 -0.14
CA ASN A 141 13.64 11.23 -1.28
C ASN A 141 15.08 10.82 -0.91
N ALA A 142 15.49 9.61 -1.30
CA ALA A 142 16.82 9.08 -0.98
C ALA A 142 17.91 9.81 -1.78
N ASP A 143 19.05 10.09 -1.15
CA ASP A 143 20.24 10.53 -1.88
C ASP A 143 20.83 9.33 -2.63
N GLU A 144 20.62 9.29 -3.94
CA GLU A 144 21.02 8.17 -4.79
C GLU A 144 22.54 7.91 -4.79
N ASN A 145 23.36 8.90 -4.40
CA ASN A 145 24.80 8.69 -4.26
C ASN A 145 25.16 7.87 -3.02
N LEU A 146 24.26 7.82 -2.03
CA LEU A 146 24.47 7.16 -0.73
C LEU A 146 23.60 5.92 -0.58
N LEU A 147 22.40 5.91 -1.16
CA LEU A 147 21.39 4.90 -0.94
C LEU A 147 20.51 4.71 -2.18
N ASN A 148 20.51 3.50 -2.72
CA ASN A 148 19.65 3.16 -3.85
C ASN A 148 18.17 3.11 -3.40
N PRO A 149 17.26 3.88 -4.02
CA PRO A 149 15.86 3.95 -3.62
C PRO A 149 15.08 2.64 -3.85
N PHE A 150 15.48 1.81 -4.82
CA PHE A 150 14.88 0.48 -5.00
C PHE A 150 15.31 -0.46 -3.87
N TYR A 151 16.59 -0.47 -3.51
CA TYR A 151 17.08 -1.21 -2.35
C TYR A 151 16.36 -0.76 -1.06
N LEU A 152 16.26 0.56 -0.82
CA LEU A 152 15.52 1.10 0.32
C LEU A 152 14.07 0.57 0.34
N THR A 153 13.38 0.63 -0.80
CA THR A 153 11.99 0.14 -0.92
C THR A 153 11.87 -1.33 -0.53
N ILE A 154 12.78 -2.19 -0.99
CA ILE A 154 12.79 -3.61 -0.63
C ILE A 154 13.15 -3.82 0.83
N PHE A 155 14.15 -3.11 1.34
CA PHE A 155 14.57 -3.18 2.75
C PHE A 155 13.42 -2.81 3.70
N LEU A 156 12.69 -1.73 3.41
CA LEU A 156 11.55 -1.29 4.23
C LEU A 156 10.42 -2.33 4.26
N ASN A 157 10.20 -3.05 3.17
CA ASN A 157 9.22 -4.13 3.11
C ASN A 157 9.72 -5.47 3.67
N SER A 158 11.04 -5.62 3.88
CA SER A 158 11.63 -6.79 4.52
C SER A 158 11.18 -6.89 5.98
N LYS A 159 11.45 -8.05 6.60
CA LYS A 159 11.21 -8.25 8.03
C LYS A 159 11.84 -7.14 8.89
N TYR A 160 13.10 -6.76 8.60
CA TYR A 160 13.85 -5.81 9.41
C TYR A 160 13.30 -4.38 9.27
N GLY A 161 12.94 -3.96 8.06
CA GLY A 161 12.31 -2.67 7.82
C GLY A 161 10.92 -2.57 8.47
N LYS A 162 10.05 -3.56 8.23
CA LYS A 162 8.71 -3.60 8.80
C LYS A 162 8.72 -3.67 10.33
N GLU A 163 9.60 -4.48 10.93
CA GLU A 163 9.69 -4.55 12.39
C GLU A 163 10.23 -3.25 13.01
N GLN A 164 11.17 -2.54 12.37
CA GLN A 164 11.60 -1.22 12.84
C GLN A 164 10.47 -0.19 12.80
N LEU A 165 9.75 -0.11 11.68
CA LEU A 165 8.59 0.78 11.53
C LEU A 165 7.53 0.46 12.59
N TRP A 166 7.27 -0.81 12.84
CA TRP A 166 6.33 -1.23 13.87
C TRP A 166 6.82 -0.87 15.28
N MET A 167 8.08 -1.13 15.60
CA MET A 167 8.70 -0.79 16.87
C MET A 167 8.61 0.70 17.19
N LEU A 168 8.80 1.55 16.18
CA LEU A 168 8.74 3.00 16.31
C LEU A 168 7.29 3.51 16.36
N SER A 169 6.34 2.78 15.79
CA SER A 169 4.93 3.19 15.78
C SER A 169 4.34 3.26 17.20
N ARG A 170 3.38 4.17 17.39
CA ARG A 170 2.54 4.24 18.58
C ARG A 170 1.20 3.61 18.24
N GLN A 171 0.73 2.72 19.11
CA GLN A 171 -0.58 2.09 18.97
C GLN A 171 -1.51 2.67 20.03
N THR A 172 -2.46 3.50 19.58
CA THR A 172 -3.68 3.82 20.33
C THR A 172 -4.82 3.06 19.67
N ASP A 173 -5.68 3.74 18.91
CA ASP A 173 -6.72 3.10 18.08
C ASP A 173 -6.16 2.68 16.70
N GLN A 174 -5.18 3.44 16.20
CA GLN A 174 -4.44 3.15 14.98
C GLN A 174 -2.95 3.18 15.25
N PHE A 175 -2.19 2.47 14.42
CA PHE A 175 -0.74 2.63 14.38
C PHE A 175 -0.43 3.98 13.74
N ASN A 176 0.46 4.74 14.38
CA ASN A 176 0.91 6.03 13.88
C ASN A 176 2.42 6.19 14.05
N LEU A 177 3.05 6.74 13.02
CA LEU A 177 4.46 7.12 12.94
C LEU A 177 4.55 8.59 12.51
N SER A 178 5.50 9.31 13.07
CA SER A 178 5.91 10.62 12.56
C SER A 178 7.02 10.48 11.51
N CYS A 179 7.19 11.49 10.66
CA CYS A 179 8.32 11.54 9.73
C CYS A 179 9.68 11.49 10.43
N ARG A 180 9.81 12.15 11.59
CA ARG A 180 11.03 12.08 12.41
C ARG A 180 11.32 10.65 12.86
N GLU A 181 10.30 9.86 13.20
CA GLU A 181 10.51 8.45 13.53
C GLU A 181 10.89 7.63 12.30
N VAL A 182 10.37 7.95 11.11
CA VAL A 182 10.83 7.32 9.86
C VAL A 182 12.31 7.65 9.59
N GLU A 183 12.75 8.88 9.86
CA GLU A 183 14.16 9.29 9.72
C GLU A 183 15.11 8.55 10.69
N GLU A 184 14.59 8.03 11.79
CA GLU A 184 15.36 7.27 12.79
C GLU A 184 15.60 5.81 12.41
N LEU A 185 15.00 5.32 11.33
CA LEU A 185 15.24 3.96 10.83
C LEU A 185 16.73 3.72 10.57
N LEU A 186 17.22 2.59 11.08
CA LEU A 186 18.59 2.16 10.83
C LEU A 186 18.64 1.37 9.52
N ILE A 187 19.35 1.93 8.54
CA ILE A 187 19.50 1.39 7.20
C ILE A 187 20.91 0.79 7.06
N PRO A 188 21.03 -0.54 6.88
CA PRO A 188 22.28 -1.18 6.49
C PRO A 188 22.73 -0.66 5.11
N LEU A 189 23.98 -0.21 5.03
CA LEU A 189 24.59 0.25 3.78
C LEU A 189 25.54 -0.84 3.28
N PHE A 190 25.02 -1.69 2.41
CA PHE A 190 25.83 -2.64 1.65
C PHE A 190 26.51 -1.94 0.48
N ASP A 191 27.48 -2.62 -0.15
CA ASP A 191 28.16 -2.09 -1.33
C ASP A 191 27.19 -1.78 -2.49
N ALA A 192 27.65 -0.93 -3.40
CA ALA A 192 26.84 -0.45 -4.52
C ALA A 192 26.39 -1.60 -5.44
N ASP A 193 27.24 -2.61 -5.64
CA ASP A 193 26.96 -3.77 -6.51
C ASP A 193 25.77 -4.57 -5.95
N PHE A 194 25.76 -4.84 -4.65
CA PHE A 194 24.64 -5.50 -3.99
C PHE A 194 23.35 -4.68 -4.08
N GLN A 195 23.42 -3.36 -3.82
CA GLN A 195 22.24 -2.50 -3.94
C GLN A 195 21.70 -2.48 -5.39
N GLN A 196 22.58 -2.51 -6.39
CA GLN A 196 22.23 -2.57 -7.81
C GLN A 196 21.62 -3.92 -8.21
N GLU A 197 22.09 -5.01 -7.64
CA GLU A 197 21.49 -6.34 -7.81
C GLU A 197 20.05 -6.34 -7.29
N ILE A 198 19.82 -5.79 -6.10
CA ILE A 198 18.47 -5.66 -5.53
C ILE A 198 17.58 -4.78 -6.39
N GLU A 199 18.09 -3.67 -6.93
CA GLU A 199 17.34 -2.84 -7.88
C GLU A 199 16.92 -3.64 -9.12
N THR A 200 17.83 -4.42 -9.70
CA THR A 200 17.56 -5.24 -10.88
C THR A 200 16.47 -6.26 -10.60
N LEU A 201 16.56 -6.97 -9.46
CA LEU A 201 15.54 -7.92 -9.02
C LEU A 201 14.19 -7.23 -8.76
N ALA A 202 14.20 -6.05 -8.12
CA ALA A 202 12.99 -5.27 -7.83
C ALA A 202 12.29 -4.84 -9.12
N LYS A 203 13.01 -4.24 -10.07
CA LYS A 203 12.48 -3.83 -11.38
C LYS A 203 11.89 -5.02 -12.14
N ASN A 204 12.59 -6.15 -12.17
CA ASN A 204 12.09 -7.37 -12.80
C ASN A 204 10.80 -7.87 -12.14
N SER A 205 10.75 -7.87 -10.81
CA SER A 205 9.54 -8.25 -10.05
C SER A 205 8.36 -7.33 -10.38
N PHE A 206 8.57 -6.00 -10.41
CA PHE A 206 7.51 -5.03 -10.73
C PHE A 206 6.99 -5.22 -12.15
N ASN A 207 7.88 -5.44 -13.13
CA ASN A 207 7.50 -5.73 -14.50
C ASN A 207 6.68 -7.02 -14.62
N LEU A 208 7.05 -8.08 -13.90
CA LEU A 208 6.29 -9.34 -13.87
C LEU A 208 4.91 -9.16 -13.25
N ILE A 209 4.77 -8.32 -12.21
CA ILE A 209 3.48 -7.98 -11.60
C ILE A 209 2.58 -7.27 -12.63
N GLU A 210 3.08 -6.28 -13.35
CA GLU A 210 2.28 -5.59 -14.37
C GLU A 210 1.92 -6.50 -15.55
N LYS A 211 2.85 -7.35 -15.98
CA LYS A 211 2.57 -8.37 -17.01
C LYS A 211 1.49 -9.35 -16.54
N ALA A 212 1.55 -9.80 -15.29
CA ALA A 212 0.55 -10.70 -14.73
C ALA A 212 -0.83 -10.04 -14.68
N LYS A 213 -0.93 -8.78 -14.26
CA LYS A 213 -2.19 -8.01 -14.27
C LYS A 213 -2.77 -7.88 -15.69
N SER A 214 -1.92 -7.57 -16.67
CA SER A 214 -2.33 -7.44 -18.06
C SER A 214 -2.84 -8.78 -18.63
N LEU A 215 -2.08 -9.86 -18.44
CA LEU A 215 -2.48 -11.21 -18.89
C LEU A 215 -3.78 -11.68 -18.21
N TYR A 216 -3.94 -11.39 -16.92
CA TYR A 216 -5.17 -11.70 -16.20
C TYR A 216 -6.38 -10.97 -16.80
N SER A 217 -6.24 -9.66 -17.05
CA SER A 217 -7.32 -8.87 -17.67
C SER A 217 -7.64 -9.34 -19.09
N GLN A 218 -6.63 -9.74 -19.88
CA GLN A 218 -6.84 -10.30 -21.22
C GLN A 218 -7.59 -11.64 -21.14
N ALA A 219 -7.23 -12.52 -20.20
CA ALA A 219 -7.91 -13.80 -20.00
C ALA A 219 -9.36 -13.60 -19.53
N GLU A 220 -9.60 -12.66 -18.61
CA GLU A 220 -10.94 -12.29 -18.15
C GLU A 220 -11.80 -11.77 -19.30
N ASN A 221 -11.28 -10.83 -20.10
CA ASN A 221 -12.00 -10.29 -21.25
C ASN A 221 -12.29 -11.36 -22.30
N LEU A 222 -11.33 -12.22 -22.62
CA LEU A 222 -11.53 -13.33 -23.55
C LEU A 222 -12.61 -14.30 -23.05
N LEU A 223 -12.63 -14.61 -21.76
CA LEU A 223 -13.67 -15.46 -21.18
C LEU A 223 -15.06 -14.79 -21.30
N LEU A 224 -15.15 -13.50 -20.98
CA LEU A 224 -16.40 -12.75 -21.09
C LEU A 224 -16.89 -12.68 -22.55
N GLU A 225 -15.98 -12.48 -23.52
CA GLU A 225 -16.28 -12.56 -24.96
C GLU A 225 -16.88 -13.91 -25.33
N LYS A 226 -16.20 -15.01 -24.99
CA LYS A 226 -16.63 -16.37 -25.37
C LYS A 226 -17.93 -16.81 -24.72
N LEU A 227 -18.28 -16.21 -23.58
CA LEU A 227 -19.55 -16.45 -22.90
C LEU A 227 -20.67 -15.49 -23.35
N GLY A 228 -20.40 -14.53 -24.24
CA GLY A 228 -21.36 -13.50 -24.63
C GLY A 228 -21.74 -12.56 -23.46
N LEU A 229 -20.84 -12.40 -22.49
CA LEU A 229 -21.02 -11.61 -21.27
C LEU A 229 -20.27 -10.26 -21.31
N GLU A 230 -19.73 -9.87 -22.46
CA GLU A 230 -19.13 -8.54 -22.63
C GLU A 230 -20.11 -7.43 -22.25
N GLY A 231 -19.68 -6.56 -21.33
CA GLY A 231 -20.52 -5.46 -20.85
C GLY A 231 -21.76 -5.90 -20.05
N PHE A 232 -21.87 -7.18 -19.66
CA PHE A 232 -22.94 -7.60 -18.76
C PHE A 232 -22.81 -6.84 -17.43
N GLN A 233 -23.85 -6.08 -17.10
CA GLN A 233 -23.97 -5.39 -15.83
C GLN A 233 -25.14 -5.95 -15.05
N ALA A 234 -24.87 -6.40 -13.83
CA ALA A 234 -25.90 -6.81 -12.90
C ALA A 234 -26.84 -5.62 -12.64
N LYS A 235 -28.11 -5.78 -13.02
CA LYS A 235 -29.16 -4.80 -12.73
C LYS A 235 -30.10 -5.40 -11.71
N TYR A 236 -30.06 -4.84 -10.51
CA TYR A 236 -30.92 -5.22 -9.41
C TYR A 236 -32.20 -4.39 -9.48
N GLU A 237 -33.34 -5.07 -9.52
CA GLU A 237 -34.66 -4.45 -9.43
C GLU A 237 -35.02 -4.23 -7.95
N LEU A 238 -35.70 -3.11 -7.65
CA LEU A 238 -36.11 -2.77 -6.28
C LEU A 238 -37.08 -3.80 -5.69
N SER A 239 -37.88 -4.43 -6.54
CA SER A 239 -38.77 -5.54 -6.19
C SER A 239 -38.91 -6.49 -7.37
N TYR A 240 -39.19 -7.75 -7.08
CA TYR A 240 -39.52 -8.81 -8.04
C TYR A 240 -40.46 -9.81 -7.37
N THR A 241 -41.06 -10.69 -8.15
CA THR A 241 -41.93 -11.75 -7.64
C THR A 241 -41.42 -13.09 -8.13
N ALA A 242 -41.33 -14.06 -7.22
CA ALA A 242 -41.04 -15.44 -7.53
C ALA A 242 -42.25 -16.30 -7.16
N ASN A 243 -42.70 -17.14 -8.09
CA ASN A 243 -43.82 -18.05 -7.85
C ASN A 243 -43.42 -19.16 -6.87
N LEU A 244 -44.36 -19.60 -6.03
CA LEU A 244 -44.15 -20.67 -5.05
C LEU A 244 -43.59 -21.96 -5.67
N SER A 245 -43.99 -22.29 -6.90
CA SER A 245 -43.47 -23.44 -7.65
C SER A 245 -41.98 -23.32 -7.97
N LYS A 246 -41.48 -22.12 -8.31
CA LYS A 246 -40.05 -21.86 -8.58
C LYS A 246 -39.23 -22.00 -7.29
N ALA A 247 -39.77 -21.50 -6.18
CA ALA A 247 -39.15 -21.64 -4.86
C ALA A 247 -39.03 -23.11 -4.42
N PHE A 248 -40.11 -23.87 -4.54
CA PHE A 248 -40.11 -25.29 -4.18
C PHE A 248 -39.24 -26.13 -5.12
N GLY A 249 -39.23 -25.83 -6.42
CA GLY A 249 -38.38 -26.51 -7.39
C GLY A 249 -36.87 -26.30 -7.15
N ALA A 250 -36.48 -25.11 -6.66
CA ALA A 250 -35.09 -24.83 -6.30
C ALA A 250 -34.75 -25.25 -4.85
N HIS A 251 -35.74 -25.68 -4.06
CA HIS A 251 -35.63 -25.88 -2.61
C HIS A 251 -35.05 -24.67 -1.86
N ARG A 252 -35.39 -23.46 -2.32
CA ARG A 252 -34.92 -22.20 -1.76
C ARG A 252 -36.07 -21.20 -1.65
N ILE A 253 -36.07 -20.39 -0.60
CA ILE A 253 -37.05 -19.32 -0.37
C ILE A 253 -36.37 -17.96 -0.13
N ASP A 254 -35.04 -17.91 -0.12
CA ASP A 254 -34.31 -16.67 0.06
C ASP A 254 -34.44 -15.79 -1.18
N ALA A 255 -34.72 -14.52 -0.94
CA ALA A 255 -35.01 -13.56 -2.00
C ALA A 255 -33.80 -13.44 -2.96
N GLU A 256 -32.58 -13.38 -2.43
CA GLU A 256 -31.35 -13.20 -3.22
C GLU A 256 -31.23 -14.15 -4.40
N TYR A 257 -31.52 -15.43 -4.22
CA TYR A 257 -31.47 -16.42 -5.30
C TYR A 257 -32.41 -16.10 -6.48
N PHE A 258 -33.59 -15.50 -6.23
CA PHE A 258 -34.62 -15.28 -7.25
C PHE A 258 -34.57 -13.90 -7.90
N GLN A 259 -33.50 -13.14 -7.69
CA GLN A 259 -33.34 -11.85 -8.35
C GLN A 259 -33.25 -12.02 -9.88
N THR A 260 -33.93 -11.14 -10.61
CA THR A 260 -34.06 -11.19 -12.07
C THR A 260 -32.71 -11.07 -12.81
N THR A 261 -31.69 -10.48 -12.17
CA THR A 261 -30.32 -10.42 -12.71
C THR A 261 -29.70 -11.81 -12.94
N TYR A 262 -29.99 -12.79 -12.07
CA TYR A 262 -29.44 -14.14 -12.19
C TYR A 262 -30.12 -14.92 -13.31
N ASP A 263 -31.43 -14.73 -13.50
CA ASP A 263 -32.14 -15.32 -14.64
C ASP A 263 -31.57 -14.81 -15.97
N ARG A 264 -31.29 -13.50 -16.07
CA ARG A 264 -30.65 -12.88 -17.26
C ARG A 264 -29.24 -13.43 -17.50
N PHE A 265 -28.44 -13.50 -16.44
CA PHE A 265 -27.08 -14.07 -16.49
C PHE A 265 -27.10 -15.53 -16.99
N MET A 266 -27.95 -16.37 -16.41
CA MET A 266 -28.11 -17.77 -16.82
C MET A 266 -28.65 -17.90 -18.24
N GLY A 267 -29.46 -16.94 -18.71
CA GLY A 267 -29.91 -16.84 -20.09
C GLY A 267 -28.74 -16.69 -21.07
N CYS A 268 -27.86 -15.70 -20.83
CA CYS A 268 -26.66 -15.47 -21.66
C CYS A 268 -25.77 -16.72 -21.76
N LEU A 269 -25.58 -17.44 -20.64
CA LEU A 269 -24.78 -18.66 -20.61
C LEU A 269 -25.41 -19.82 -21.41
N LYS A 270 -26.74 -19.97 -21.36
CA LYS A 270 -27.44 -21.06 -22.07
C LYS A 270 -27.39 -20.91 -23.58
N GLU A 271 -27.34 -19.69 -24.10
CA GLU A 271 -27.22 -19.42 -25.54
C GLU A 271 -25.90 -19.95 -26.13
N HIS A 272 -24.88 -20.13 -25.28
CA HIS A 272 -23.54 -20.59 -25.65
C HIS A 272 -23.27 -22.06 -25.29
N SER A 273 -24.26 -22.80 -24.77
CA SER A 273 -24.13 -24.19 -24.30
C SER A 273 -24.38 -25.25 -25.39
N LYS A 274 -24.12 -24.95 -26.67
CA LYS A 274 -24.30 -25.89 -27.79
C LYS A 274 -22.99 -26.52 -28.25
#